data_AF-A0A7K3Z5J0-F1
#
_entry.id   AF-A0A7K3Z5J0-F1
#
_cell.length_a   1.000
_cell.length_b   1.000
_cell.length_c   1.000
_cell.angle_alpha   90.00
_cell.angle_beta   90.00
_cell.angle_gamma   90.00
#
_symmetry.space_group_name_H-M   'P 1'
#
loop_
_entity.id
_entity.type
_entity.pdbx_description
1 polymer ?
#
loop_
_entity_poly.entity_id
_entity_poly.type
_entity_poly.pdbx_seq_one_letter_code
_entity_poly.pdbx_strand_id
1 'polypeptide(L)'
;MQTDTEKQIKQDLLTEIQTLEHNYRVMSGFISGSDYDPATIGNSIQTFKDSLSRSSAFVLALYNLKGRRVNIPWESLFTNLDYALATLSVSASTKQRDAVRVILSMSKNQIEQVIAYFSALKDSLTK
;
A
#
# COMPACT_ATOMS: atom_id res chain seq x y z
N MET A 1 19.99 -21.81 7.76
CA MET A 1 19.28 -21.79 6.46
C MET A 1 17.84 -21.32 6.62
N GLN A 2 16.90 -22.08 7.21
CA GLN A 2 15.49 -21.65 7.33
C GLN A 2 15.31 -20.38 8.20
N THR A 3 16.13 -20.23 9.24
CA THR A 3 16.20 -19.05 10.11
C THR A 3 16.74 -17.80 9.41
N ASP A 4 17.70 -17.96 8.48
CA ASP A 4 18.30 -16.84 7.75
C ASP A 4 17.31 -16.30 6.70
N THR A 5 16.62 -17.21 6.00
CA THR A 5 15.53 -16.86 5.08
C THR A 5 14.37 -16.17 5.80
N GLU A 6 13.92 -16.70 6.94
CA GLU A 6 12.85 -16.05 7.72
C GLU A 6 13.26 -14.65 8.19
N LYS A 7 14.51 -14.49 8.66
CA LYS A 7 15.03 -13.19 9.10
C LYS A 7 15.06 -12.18 7.95
N GLN A 8 15.51 -12.59 6.77
CA GLN A 8 15.53 -11.72 5.58
C GLN A 8 14.12 -11.29 5.19
N ILE A 9 13.17 -12.24 5.09
CA ILE A 9 11.78 -11.93 4.73
C ILE A 9 11.16 -10.93 5.74
N LYS A 10 11.44 -11.07 7.04
CA LYS A 10 10.98 -10.11 8.04
C LYS A 10 11.57 -8.71 7.84
N GLN A 11 12.85 -8.61 7.52
CA GLN A 11 13.52 -7.34 7.28
C GLN A 11 12.98 -6.64 6.02
N ASP A 12 12.79 -7.40 4.94
CA ASP A 12 12.21 -6.89 3.70
C ASP A 12 10.76 -6.43 3.93
N LEU A 13 9.97 -7.22 4.67
CA LEU A 13 8.61 -6.85 5.05
C LEU A 13 8.57 -5.57 5.89
N LEU A 14 9.46 -5.39 6.87
CA LEU A 14 9.52 -4.14 7.66
C LEU A 14 9.81 -2.92 6.77
N THR A 15 10.66 -3.09 5.75
CA THR A 15 10.98 -2.03 4.78
C THR A 15 9.77 -1.67 3.92
N GLU A 16 9.02 -2.67 3.46
CA GLU A 16 7.79 -2.42 2.71
C GLU A 16 6.70 -1.78 3.58
N ILE A 17 6.57 -2.16 4.85
CA ILE A 17 5.61 -1.52 5.77
C ILE A 17 5.91 -0.04 5.94
N GLN A 18 7.19 0.34 6.06
CA GLN A 18 7.58 1.76 6.11
C GLN A 18 7.23 2.49 4.81
N THR A 19 7.41 1.82 3.66
CA THR A 19 7.06 2.35 2.34
C THR A 19 5.55 2.57 2.21
N LEU A 20 4.73 1.62 2.68
CA LEU A 20 3.27 1.76 2.76
C LEU A 20 2.86 2.94 3.63
N GLU A 21 3.39 3.04 4.85
CA GLU A 21 3.11 4.11 5.80
C GLU A 21 3.45 5.49 5.21
N HIS A 22 4.60 5.62 4.53
CA HIS A 22 5.03 6.87 3.90
C HIS A 22 4.08 7.30 2.78
N ASN A 23 3.79 6.40 1.83
CA ASN A 23 2.96 6.74 0.68
C ASN A 23 1.50 6.96 1.06
N TYR A 24 1.00 6.25 2.08
CA TYR A 24 -0.33 6.53 2.65
C TYR A 24 -0.43 7.97 3.18
N ARG A 25 0.61 8.52 3.82
CA ARG A 25 0.58 9.92 4.30
C ARG A 25 0.42 10.90 3.14
N VAL A 26 1.12 10.68 2.02
CA VAL A 26 0.99 11.52 0.82
C VAL A 26 -0.42 11.42 0.26
N MET A 27 -0.94 10.19 0.08
CA MET A 27 -2.30 9.95 -0.43
C MET A 27 -3.38 10.57 0.49
N SER A 28 -3.22 10.43 1.81
CA SER A 28 -4.12 11.00 2.82
C SER A 28 -4.08 12.53 2.82
N GLY A 29 -2.90 13.13 2.68
CA GLY A 29 -2.75 14.57 2.48
C GLY A 29 -3.47 15.04 1.22
N PHE A 30 -3.30 14.32 0.10
CA PHE A 30 -3.98 14.64 -1.17
C PHE A 30 -5.50 14.56 -1.05
N ILE A 31 -6.03 13.52 -0.38
CA ILE A 31 -7.45 13.38 -0.05
C ILE A 31 -7.94 14.56 0.79
N SER A 32 -7.12 15.01 1.74
CA SER A 32 -7.44 16.11 2.66
C SER A 32 -7.28 17.51 2.04
N GLY A 33 -6.93 17.59 0.76
CA GLY A 33 -6.86 18.85 0.01
C GLY A 33 -5.45 19.41 -0.20
N SER A 34 -4.39 18.73 0.27
CA SER A 34 -3.02 19.13 -0.05
C SER A 34 -2.78 19.09 -1.56
N ASP A 35 -2.12 20.13 -2.06
CA ASP A 35 -1.83 20.28 -3.49
C ASP A 35 -0.53 19.54 -3.83
N TYR A 36 -0.68 18.30 -4.29
CA TYR A 36 0.41 17.52 -4.88
C TYR A 36 0.32 17.60 -6.41
N ASP A 37 1.46 17.74 -7.07
CA ASP A 37 1.54 17.63 -8.52
C ASP A 37 1.16 16.19 -8.97
N PRO A 38 0.67 16.02 -10.21
CA PRO A 38 0.24 14.71 -10.72
C PRO A 38 1.32 13.63 -10.67
N ALA A 39 2.59 13.98 -10.88
CA ALA A 39 3.67 13.00 -10.85
C ALA A 39 3.92 12.49 -9.42
N THR A 40 3.91 13.37 -8.42
CA THR A 40 4.05 13.00 -7.01
C THR A 40 2.93 12.07 -6.56
N ILE A 41 1.66 12.44 -6.78
CA ILE A 41 0.53 11.60 -6.34
C ILE A 41 0.49 10.28 -7.13
N GLY A 42 0.78 10.29 -8.43
CA GLY A 42 0.84 9.07 -9.24
C GLY A 42 1.92 8.11 -8.76
N ASN A 43 3.12 8.63 -8.49
CA ASN A 43 4.21 7.83 -7.96
C ASN A 43 3.88 7.26 -6.57
N SER A 44 3.21 8.03 -5.71
CA SER A 44 2.80 7.53 -4.40
C SER A 44 1.74 6.43 -4.47
N ILE A 45 0.75 6.56 -5.35
CA ILE A 45 -0.26 5.50 -5.58
C ILE A 45 0.41 4.23 -6.11
N GLN A 46 1.29 4.36 -7.11
CA GLN A 46 2.00 3.23 -7.71
C GLN A 46 2.90 2.55 -6.69
N THR A 47 3.72 3.32 -5.96
CA THR A 47 4.63 2.78 -4.94
C THR A 47 3.87 2.10 -3.81
N PHE A 48 2.75 2.68 -3.37
CA PHE A 48 1.87 2.05 -2.38
C PHE A 48 1.33 0.71 -2.89
N LYS A 49 0.82 0.67 -4.12
CA LYS A 49 0.29 -0.55 -4.76
C LYS A 49 1.35 -1.65 -4.83
N ASP A 50 2.54 -1.32 -5.33
CA ASP A 50 3.61 -2.29 -5.52
C ASP A 50 4.14 -2.81 -4.18
N SER A 51 4.27 -1.91 -3.19
CA SER A 51 4.68 -2.26 -1.83
C SER A 51 3.65 -3.13 -1.13
N LEU A 52 2.35 -2.91 -1.36
CA LEU A 52 1.27 -3.74 -0.84
C LEU A 52 1.34 -5.15 -1.41
N SER A 53 1.61 -5.27 -2.71
CA SER A 53 1.79 -6.56 -3.39
C SER A 53 2.99 -7.32 -2.81
N ARG A 54 4.16 -6.68 -2.68
CA ARG A 54 5.37 -7.29 -2.10
C ARG A 54 5.18 -7.67 -0.63
N SER A 55 4.60 -6.78 0.18
CA SER A 55 4.28 -7.07 1.59
C SER A 55 3.36 -8.27 1.72
N SER A 56 2.36 -8.38 0.85
CA SER A 56 1.44 -9.51 0.80
C SER A 56 2.16 -10.82 0.47
N ALA A 57 3.07 -10.81 -0.49
CA ALA A 57 3.91 -11.96 -0.81
C ALA A 57 4.79 -12.39 0.36
N PHE A 58 5.41 -11.44 1.08
CA PHE A 58 6.21 -11.74 2.27
C PHE A 58 5.37 -12.33 3.41
N VAL A 59 4.16 -11.81 3.64
CA VAL A 59 3.21 -12.39 4.60
C VAL A 59 2.89 -13.84 4.23
N LEU A 60 2.52 -14.10 2.97
CA LEU A 60 2.25 -15.46 2.50
C LEU A 60 3.45 -16.39 2.71
N ALA A 61 4.67 -15.91 2.38
CA ALA A 61 5.89 -16.68 2.58
C ALA A 61 6.12 -17.03 4.06
N LEU A 62 5.97 -16.07 4.98
CA LEU A 62 6.12 -16.30 6.42
C LEU A 62 5.09 -17.30 6.97
N TYR A 63 3.83 -17.20 6.52
CA TYR A 63 2.79 -18.14 6.95
C TYR A 63 3.02 -19.54 6.38
N ASN A 64 3.42 -19.65 5.11
CA ASN A 64 3.75 -20.92 4.46
C ASN A 64 4.94 -21.61 5.15
N LEU A 65 5.98 -20.87 5.55
CA LEU A 65 7.09 -21.41 6.34
C LEU A 65 6.64 -22.01 7.68
N LYS A 66 5.52 -21.52 8.24
CA LYS A 66 4.90 -22.02 9.47
C LYS A 66 3.81 -23.07 9.21
N GLY A 67 3.65 -23.54 7.97
CA GLY A 67 2.62 -24.50 7.57
C GLY A 67 1.19 -23.96 7.65
N ARG A 68 1.02 -22.63 7.67
CA ARG A 68 -0.29 -21.96 7.75
C ARG A 68 -0.65 -21.36 6.40
N ARG A 69 -1.95 -21.36 6.09
CA ARG A 69 -2.52 -20.62 4.97
C ARG A 69 -3.14 -19.32 5.47
N VAL A 70 -2.96 -18.24 4.73
CA VAL A 70 -3.60 -16.96 4.98
C VAL A 70 -4.20 -16.45 3.68
N ASN A 71 -5.37 -15.83 3.77
CA ASN A 71 -6.01 -15.16 2.65
C ASN A 71 -5.77 -13.65 2.78
N ILE A 72 -5.48 -12.99 1.66
CA ILE A 72 -5.18 -11.56 1.60
C ILE A 72 -6.29 -10.88 0.78
N PRO A 73 -7.27 -10.21 1.43
CA PRO A 73 -8.50 -9.78 0.76
C PRO A 73 -8.41 -8.36 0.17
N TRP A 74 -7.28 -7.99 -0.45
CA TRP A 74 -7.04 -6.61 -0.92
C TRP A 74 -7.42 -6.34 -2.39
N GLU A 75 -8.02 -7.30 -3.10
CA GLU A 75 -8.27 -7.19 -4.55
C GLU A 75 -9.11 -5.97 -4.96
N SER A 76 -10.14 -5.65 -4.16
CA SER A 76 -10.95 -4.45 -4.40
C SER A 76 -10.14 -3.16 -4.26
N LEU A 77 -9.18 -3.14 -3.33
CA LEU A 77 -8.29 -2.00 -3.16
C LEU A 77 -7.35 -1.86 -4.37
N PHE A 78 -6.73 -2.95 -4.83
CA PHE A 78 -5.90 -2.94 -6.04
C PHE A 78 -6.64 -2.38 -7.24
N THR A 79 -7.88 -2.82 -7.46
CA THR A 79 -8.74 -2.33 -8.54
C THR A 79 -8.94 -0.81 -8.46
N ASN A 80 -9.21 -0.27 -7.28
CA ASN A 80 -9.41 1.17 -7.09
C ASN A 80 -8.11 1.98 -7.30
N LEU A 81 -6.97 1.45 -6.86
CA LEU A 81 -5.66 2.08 -7.10
C LEU A 81 -5.32 2.12 -8.59
N ASP A 82 -5.62 1.04 -9.32
CA ASP A 82 -5.46 0.99 -10.79
C ASP A 82 -6.36 1.99 -11.49
N TYR A 83 -7.61 2.12 -11.03
CA TYR A 83 -8.52 3.10 -11.60
C TYR A 83 -8.06 4.55 -11.33
N ALA A 84 -7.53 4.82 -10.14
CA ALA A 84 -6.93 6.11 -9.81
C ALA A 84 -5.73 6.42 -10.73
N LEU A 85 -4.83 5.45 -10.93
CA LEU A 85 -3.67 5.59 -11.82
C LEU A 85 -4.08 5.81 -13.28
N ALA A 86 -5.05 5.04 -13.78
CA ALA A 86 -5.53 5.18 -15.15
C ALA A 86 -6.22 6.53 -15.42
N THR A 87 -6.82 7.12 -14.38
CA THR A 87 -7.44 8.45 -14.45
C THR A 87 -6.41 9.59 -14.43
N LEU A 88 -5.25 9.35 -13.81
CA LEU A 88 -4.20 10.33 -13.60
C LEU A 88 -3.20 10.33 -14.76
N SER A 89 -3.12 11.44 -15.49
CA SER A 89 -2.10 11.67 -16.52
C SER A 89 -1.01 12.64 -16.06
N VAL A 90 0.15 12.61 -16.71
CA VAL A 90 1.26 13.54 -16.43
C VAL A 90 0.84 15.02 -16.61
N SER A 91 -0.08 15.29 -17.53
CA SER A 91 -0.71 16.58 -17.78
C SER A 91 -2.14 16.67 -17.22
N ALA A 92 -2.40 16.04 -16.07
CA ALA A 92 -3.75 15.95 -15.53
C ALA A 92 -4.36 17.34 -15.26
N SER A 93 -5.55 17.56 -15.84
CA SER A 93 -6.40 18.70 -15.53
C SER A 93 -6.92 18.67 -14.09
N THR A 94 -7.38 19.80 -13.57
CA THR A 94 -8.03 19.88 -12.24
C THR A 94 -9.15 18.85 -12.09
N LYS A 95 -9.98 18.67 -13.12
CA LYS A 95 -11.08 17.69 -13.13
C LYS A 95 -10.57 16.25 -12.96
N GLN A 96 -9.45 15.90 -13.59
CA GLN A 96 -8.85 14.56 -13.42
C GLN A 96 -8.29 14.39 -12.01
N ARG A 97 -7.63 15.41 -11.46
CA ARG A 97 -7.13 15.37 -10.08
C ARG A 97 -8.25 15.22 -9.06
N ASP A 98 -9.36 15.94 -9.25
CA ASP A 98 -10.53 15.81 -8.40
C ASP A 98 -11.17 14.42 -8.51
N ALA A 99 -11.25 13.85 -9.72
CA ALA A 99 -11.71 12.48 -9.92
C ALA A 99 -10.83 11.46 -9.19
N VAL A 100 -9.50 11.59 -9.28
CA VAL A 100 -8.55 10.76 -8.52
C VAL A 100 -8.76 10.91 -7.02
N ARG A 101 -8.99 12.13 -6.54
CA ARG A 101 -9.28 12.38 -5.12
C ARG A 101 -10.56 11.66 -4.67
N VAL A 102 -11.61 11.68 -5.48
CA VAL A 102 -12.85 10.95 -5.21
C VAL A 102 -12.61 9.44 -5.14
N ILE A 103 -11.91 8.87 -6.13
CA ILE A 103 -11.59 7.43 -6.17
C ILE A 103 -10.83 7.02 -4.90
N LEU A 104 -9.77 7.75 -4.55
CA LEU A 104 -8.98 7.47 -3.35
C LEU A 104 -9.79 7.65 -2.06
N SER A 105 -10.71 8.62 -2.02
CA SER A 105 -11.59 8.84 -0.87
C SER A 105 -12.57 7.67 -0.67
N MET A 106 -13.07 7.08 -1.75
CA MET A 106 -13.93 5.88 -1.68
C MET A 106 -13.18 4.66 -1.13
N SER A 107 -11.89 4.57 -1.41
CA SER A 107 -11.02 3.47 -0.93
C SER A 107 -10.36 3.76 0.42
N LYS A 108 -10.56 4.94 1.01
CA LYS A 108 -9.86 5.38 2.22
C LYS A 108 -9.96 4.38 3.36
N ASN A 109 -11.16 3.89 3.64
CA ASN A 109 -11.38 2.91 4.71
C ASN A 109 -10.62 1.58 4.45
N GLN A 110 -10.54 1.13 3.20
CA GLN A 110 -9.79 -0.08 2.84
C GLN A 110 -8.29 0.13 3.02
N ILE A 111 -7.77 1.30 2.62
CA ILE A 111 -6.36 1.67 2.80
C ILE A 111 -6.01 1.73 4.30
N GLU A 112 -6.87 2.32 5.12
CA GLU A 112 -6.69 2.41 6.57
C GLU A 112 -6.67 1.04 7.24
N GLN A 113 -7.52 0.11 6.80
CA GLN A 113 -7.50 -1.27 7.29
C GLN A 113 -6.19 -1.99 6.93
N VAL A 114 -5.69 -1.80 5.71
CA VAL A 114 -4.39 -2.34 5.26
C VAL A 114 -3.26 -1.79 6.13
N ILE A 115 -3.22 -0.47 6.34
CA ILE A 115 -2.19 0.16 7.17
C ILE A 115 -2.28 -0.35 8.61
N ALA A 116 -3.48 -0.41 9.20
CA ALA A 116 -3.65 -0.93 10.56
C ALA A 116 -3.17 -2.38 10.70
N TYR A 117 -3.49 -3.24 9.71
CA TYR A 117 -3.01 -4.62 9.67
C TYR A 117 -1.47 -4.69 9.67
N PHE A 118 -0.82 -3.93 8.78
CA PHE A 118 0.63 -3.94 8.65
C PHE A 118 1.35 -3.27 9.82
N SER A 119 0.77 -2.24 10.44
CA SER A 119 1.30 -1.66 11.68
C SER A 119 1.27 -2.68 12.83
N ALA A 120 0.15 -3.39 13.02
CA ALA A 120 0.06 -4.46 14.01
C ALA A 120 1.06 -5.60 13.74
N LEU A 121 1.27 -5.93 12.46
CA LEU A 121 2.25 -6.93 12.06
C LEU A 121 3.69 -6.49 12.37
N LYS A 122 4.05 -5.24 12.07
CA LYS A 122 5.36 -4.65 12.40
C LYS A 122 5.65 -4.71 13.90
N ASP A 123 4.66 -4.42 14.75
CA ASP A 123 4.80 -4.54 16.21
C ASP A 123 5.01 -6.00 16.65
N SER A 124 4.43 -6.97 15.94
CA SER A 124 4.63 -8.39 16.20
C SER A 124 5.98 -8.92 15.71
N LEU A 125 6.60 -8.28 14.71
CA LEU A 125 7.87 -8.72 14.12
C LEU A 125 9.10 -8.18 14.84
N THR A 126 8.93 -7.10 15.61
CA THR A 126 9.99 -6.40 16.33
C THR A 126 10.09 -6.78 17.81
N LYS A 127 9.15 -7.61 18.29
CA LYS A 127 9.18 -8.26 19.61
C LYS A 127 9.89 -9.61 19.52
#